data_AF-A0A1R3UXA3-F1
#
_entry.id   AF-A0A1R3UXA3-F1
#
_cell.length_a   1.000
_cell.length_b   1.000
_cell.length_c   1.000
_cell.angle_alpha   90.00
_cell.angle_beta   90.00
_cell.angle_gamma   90.00
#
_symmetry.space_group_name_H-M   'P 1'
#
loop_
_entity.id
_entity.type
_entity.pdbx_description
1 polymer ?
#
loop_
_entity_poly.entity_id
_entity_poly.type
_entity_poly.pdbx_seq_one_letter_code
_entity_poly.pdbx_strand_id
1 'polypeptide(L)'
;WLSYDPDLNLVYYGSGNPSTWNPVQRPGDNKWSMSIWARNADTGQVKWIYQMTPHDQWDYDGINEMVLQNQGSKKVLVHFDRNGYGYTLDRVTGELLVAEKY
;
A
#
# COMPACT_ATOMS: atom_id res chain seq x y z
N TRP A 1 -0.28 10.79 3.29
CA TRP A 1 -1.39 11.26 2.43
C TRP A 1 -2.51 10.24 2.51
N LEU A 2 -3.79 10.66 2.43
CA LEU A 2 -4.96 9.77 2.46
C LEU A 2 -5.78 9.97 1.19
N SER A 3 -6.22 8.89 0.57
CA SER A 3 -7.12 8.91 -0.58
C SER A 3 -8.42 8.20 -0.25
N TYR A 4 -9.53 8.59 -0.88
CA TYR A 4 -10.86 8.06 -0.61
C TYR A 4 -11.64 7.83 -1.91
N ASP A 5 -12.28 6.66 -2.04
CA ASP A 5 -13.26 6.39 -3.10
C ASP A 5 -14.67 6.34 -2.48
N PRO A 6 -15.54 7.32 -2.76
CA PRO A 6 -16.89 7.38 -2.20
C PRO A 6 -17.82 6.28 -2.71
N ASP A 7 -17.61 5.75 -3.93
CA ASP A 7 -18.46 4.68 -4.47
C ASP A 7 -18.20 3.35 -3.74
N LEU A 8 -16.99 3.17 -3.22
CA LEU A 8 -16.56 1.95 -2.53
C LEU A 8 -16.62 2.11 -1.01
N ASN A 9 -16.75 3.33 -0.51
CA ASN A 9 -16.61 3.70 0.90
C ASN A 9 -15.28 3.20 1.50
N LEU A 10 -14.18 3.42 0.76
CA LEU A 10 -12.84 2.96 1.14
C LEU A 10 -11.84 4.10 1.23
N VAL A 11 -11.11 4.15 2.34
CA VAL A 11 -9.92 4.97 2.55
C VAL A 11 -8.66 4.14 2.26
N TYR A 12 -7.74 4.73 1.50
CA TYR A 12 -6.48 4.13 1.11
C TYR A 12 -5.30 4.90 1.69
N TYR A 13 -4.33 4.17 2.25
CA TYR A 13 -3.12 4.75 2.81
C TYR A 13 -1.98 3.75 2.86
N GLY A 14 -0.79 4.28 3.10
CA GLY A 14 0.44 3.51 3.26
C GLY A 14 0.92 3.46 4.71
N SER A 15 1.50 2.34 5.14
CA SER A 15 2.17 2.22 6.43
C SER A 15 3.69 2.30 6.29
N GLY A 16 4.32 2.97 7.25
CA GLY A 16 5.77 3.19 7.27
C GLY A 16 6.61 2.00 7.73
N ASN A 17 7.84 2.33 8.08
CA ASN A 17 8.91 1.38 8.39
C ASN A 17 8.67 0.58 9.69
N PRO A 18 9.25 -0.63 9.82
CA PRO A 18 9.04 -1.52 10.98
C PRO A 18 9.88 -1.11 12.21
N SER A 19 9.81 0.16 12.60
CA SER A 19 10.54 0.73 13.75
C SER A 19 12.07 0.72 13.57
N THR A 20 12.80 -0.18 14.23
CA THR A 20 14.27 -0.20 14.21
C THR A 20 14.81 -0.45 12.79
N TRP A 21 15.87 0.25 12.41
CA TRP A 21 16.52 0.05 11.11
C TRP A 21 17.45 -1.16 11.09
N ASN A 22 17.74 -1.77 12.24
CA ASN A 22 18.53 -2.99 12.31
C ASN A 22 17.63 -4.22 12.08
N PRO A 23 17.65 -4.86 10.89
CA PRO A 23 16.73 -5.96 10.59
C PRO A 23 17.04 -7.23 11.39
N VAL A 24 18.30 -7.42 11.81
CA VAL A 24 18.74 -8.60 12.58
C VAL A 24 18.00 -8.68 13.93
N GLN A 25 17.58 -7.55 14.50
CA GLN A 25 16.83 -7.50 15.77
C GLN A 25 15.35 -7.87 15.63
N ARG A 26 14.81 -7.91 14.41
CA ARG A 26 13.37 -8.08 14.15
C ARG A 26 13.11 -9.09 13.01
N PRO A 27 13.43 -10.38 13.21
CA PRO A 27 13.22 -11.39 12.19
C PRO A 27 11.74 -11.51 11.78
N GLY A 28 11.51 -12.00 10.56
CA GLY A 28 10.19 -12.18 9.96
C GLY A 28 9.69 -10.97 9.18
N ASP A 29 8.55 -11.13 8.51
CA ASP A 29 8.02 -10.15 7.54
C ASP A 29 7.71 -8.76 8.11
N ASN A 30 7.63 -8.64 9.44
CA ASN A 30 7.26 -7.42 10.16
C ASN A 30 5.90 -6.85 9.75
N LYS A 31 4.94 -7.74 9.46
CA LYS A 31 3.60 -7.33 9.03
C LYS A 31 2.90 -6.51 10.13
N TRP A 32 2.14 -5.48 9.78
CA TRP A 32 1.83 -5.00 8.42
C TRP A 32 2.56 -3.67 8.12
N SER A 33 3.88 -3.58 8.35
CA SER A 33 4.68 -2.45 7.87
C SER A 33 4.75 -2.42 6.34
N MET A 34 5.18 -1.29 5.76
CA MET A 34 5.44 -1.17 4.31
C MET A 34 4.30 -1.68 3.41
N SER A 35 3.07 -1.34 3.77
CA SER A 35 1.87 -1.92 3.18
C SER A 35 0.93 -0.85 2.67
N ILE A 36 0.27 -1.14 1.55
CA ILE A 36 -0.90 -0.42 1.07
C ILE A 36 -2.13 -1.00 1.77
N TRP A 37 -2.96 -0.13 2.31
CA TRP A 37 -4.17 -0.48 3.03
C TRP A 37 -5.40 0.04 2.31
N ALA A 38 -6.48 -0.75 2.31
CA ALA A 38 -7.83 -0.27 2.05
C ALA A 38 -8.73 -0.59 3.24
N ARG A 39 -9.35 0.43 3.83
CA ARG A 39 -10.25 0.29 4.97
C ARG A 39 -11.60 0.91 4.68
N ASN A 40 -12.66 0.28 5.18
CA ASN A 40 -13.99 0.86 5.20
C ASN A 40 -13.98 2.15 6.03
N ALA A 41 -14.51 3.26 5.48
CA ALA A 41 -14.39 4.57 6.12
C ALA A 41 -15.23 4.71 7.40
N ASP A 42 -16.35 3.99 7.49
CA ASP A 42 -17.25 4.06 8.65
C ASP A 42 -16.75 3.23 9.83
N THR A 43 -16.24 2.03 9.54
CA THR A 43 -15.92 1.01 10.56
C THR A 43 -14.43 0.83 10.82
N GLY A 44 -13.57 1.31 9.91
CA GLY A 44 -12.13 1.06 9.93
C GLY A 44 -11.74 -0.39 9.62
N GLN A 45 -12.69 -1.28 9.30
CA GLN A 45 -12.39 -2.66 8.94
C GLN A 45 -11.57 -2.72 7.66
N VAL A 46 -10.56 -3.59 7.66
CA VAL A 46 -9.70 -3.83 6.50
C VAL A 46 -10.49 -4.56 5.43
N LYS A 47 -10.49 -4.04 4.21
CA LYS A 47 -10.98 -4.77 3.03
C LYS A 47 -9.87 -5.60 2.40
N TRP A 48 -8.70 -5.01 2.20
CA TRP A 48 -7.51 -5.68 1.68
C TRP A 48 -6.24 -4.94 2.13
N ILE A 49 -5.11 -5.66 2.11
CA ILE A 49 -3.77 -5.15 2.40
C ILE A 49 -2.80 -5.79 1.41
N TYR A 50 -1.83 -5.01 0.92
CA TYR A 50 -0.72 -5.50 0.11
C TYR A 50 0.61 -5.00 0.69
N GLN A 51 1.47 -5.90 1.15
CA GLN A 51 2.79 -5.55 1.69
C GLN A 51 3.82 -5.47 0.55
N MET A 52 4.39 -4.29 0.32
CA MET A 52 5.33 -4.00 -0.76
C MET A 52 6.75 -4.43 -0.43
N THR A 53 7.18 -4.17 0.81
CA THR A 53 8.56 -4.45 1.27
C THR A 53 8.54 -5.30 2.55
N PRO A 54 8.36 -6.63 2.45
CA PRO A 54 8.46 -7.53 3.60
C PRO A 54 9.86 -7.51 4.21
N HIS A 55 9.94 -7.50 5.54
CA HIS A 55 11.21 -7.46 6.29
C HIS A 55 12.17 -6.36 5.80
N ASP A 56 11.66 -5.12 5.68
CA ASP A 56 12.44 -3.98 5.22
C ASP A 56 13.79 -3.85 5.93
N GLN A 57 14.84 -3.52 5.18
CA GLN A 57 16.21 -3.34 5.69
C GLN A 57 16.79 -1.98 5.34
N TRP A 58 15.99 -1.09 4.73
CA TRP A 58 16.48 0.12 4.07
C TRP A 58 15.67 1.37 4.36
N ASP A 59 14.69 1.30 5.26
CA ASP A 59 13.81 2.43 5.59
C ASP A 59 13.00 2.92 4.38
N TYR A 60 12.50 1.99 3.56
CA TYR A 60 11.63 2.34 2.43
C TYR A 60 10.18 2.51 2.89
N ASP A 61 9.88 3.55 3.69
CA ASP A 61 8.52 3.80 4.18
C ASP A 61 7.50 3.75 3.05
N GLY A 62 6.52 2.86 3.19
CA GLY A 62 5.43 2.66 2.24
C GLY A 62 4.34 3.73 2.24
N ILE A 63 4.66 4.99 2.58
CA ILE A 63 3.68 6.04 2.97
C ILE A 63 3.30 7.02 1.87
N ASN A 64 3.90 6.89 0.68
CA ASN A 64 3.59 7.75 -0.47
C ASN A 64 2.10 7.65 -0.85
N GLU A 65 1.63 8.60 -1.65
CA GLU A 65 0.22 8.73 -2.00
C GLU A 65 -0.36 7.52 -2.74
N MET A 66 -1.67 7.38 -2.64
CA MET A 66 -2.46 6.37 -3.33
C MET A 66 -3.31 7.06 -4.40
N VAL A 67 -2.81 7.19 -5.62
CA VAL A 67 -3.50 7.92 -6.69
C VAL A 67 -4.62 7.05 -7.27
N LEU A 68 -5.87 7.45 -7.08
CA LEU A 68 -7.03 6.70 -7.57
C LEU A 68 -7.39 7.16 -8.98
N GLN A 69 -7.47 6.23 -9.93
CA GLN A 69 -7.77 6.51 -11.34
C GLN A 69 -8.68 5.45 -11.94
N ASN A 70 -9.45 5.82 -12.96
CA ASN A 70 -10.26 4.86 -13.73
C ASN A 70 -9.60 4.65 -15.10
N GLN A 71 -9.31 3.39 -15.43
CA GLN A 71 -8.81 2.97 -16.75
C GLN A 71 -9.90 2.17 -17.46
N GLY A 72 -10.72 2.87 -18.25
CA GLY A 72 -11.95 2.28 -18.80
C GLY A 72 -12.90 1.87 -17.67
N SER A 73 -13.30 0.59 -17.65
CA SER A 73 -14.11 0.02 -16.56
C SER A 73 -13.30 -0.35 -15.32
N LYS A 74 -11.96 -0.33 -15.38
CA LYS A 74 -11.09 -0.77 -14.29
C LYS A 74 -10.84 0.35 -13.30
N LYS A 75 -11.13 0.09 -12.03
CA LYS A 75 -10.89 1.00 -10.91
C LYS A 75 -9.49 0.71 -10.33
N VAL A 76 -8.49 1.55 -10.63
CA VAL A 76 -7.10 1.32 -10.21
C VAL A 76 -6.64 2.29 -9.13
N LEU A 77 -5.62 1.88 -8.38
CA LEU A 77 -4.80 2.67 -7.47
C LEU A 77 -3.35 2.59 -7.97
N VAL A 78 -2.71 3.74 -8.13
CA VAL A 78 -1.29 3.86 -8.51
C VAL A 78 -0.50 4.42 -7.34
N HIS A 79 0.63 3.80 -7.02
CA HIS A 79 1.49 4.15 -5.90
C HIS A 79 2.95 4.05 -6.32
N PHE A 80 3.70 5.13 -6.18
CA PHE A 80 5.14 5.16 -6.43
C PHE A 80 5.86 5.06 -5.09
N ASP A 81 6.40 3.88 -4.78
CA ASP A 81 6.96 3.60 -3.46
C ASP A 81 8.42 4.04 -3.33
N ARG A 82 8.86 4.30 -2.09
CA ARG A 82 10.27 4.66 -1.82
C ARG A 82 11.26 3.55 -2.18
N ASN A 83 10.81 2.29 -2.30
CA ASN A 83 11.66 1.19 -2.74
C ASN A 83 12.02 1.22 -4.23
N GLY A 84 11.54 2.22 -5.00
CA GLY A 84 11.84 2.41 -6.42
C GLY A 84 10.91 1.66 -7.37
N TYR A 85 9.79 1.10 -6.88
CA TYR A 85 8.76 0.46 -7.70
C TYR A 85 7.48 1.29 -7.78
N GLY A 86 6.95 1.39 -8.99
CA GLY A 86 5.61 1.89 -9.28
C GLY A 86 4.64 0.72 -9.27
N TYR A 87 3.69 0.75 -8.34
CA TYR A 87 2.65 -0.25 -8.17
C TYR A 87 1.33 0.24 -8.74
N THR A 88 0.66 -0.60 -9.53
CA THR A 88 -0.74 -0.42 -9.91
C THR A 88 -1.54 -1.61 -9.38
N LEU A 89 -2.54 -1.33 -8.55
CA LEU A 89 -3.44 -2.33 -7.98
C LEU A 89 -4.87 -2.09 -8.44
N ASP A 90 -5.68 -3.14 -8.54
CA ASP A 90 -7.13 -2.99 -8.55
C ASP A 90 -7.57 -2.50 -7.17
N ARG A 91 -8.15 -1.29 -7.10
CA ARG A 91 -8.45 -0.68 -5.79
C ARG A 91 -9.66 -1.32 -5.11
N VAL A 92 -10.46 -2.09 -5.83
CA VAL A 92 -11.63 -2.80 -5.26
C VAL A 92 -11.17 -4.06 -4.54
N THR A 93 -10.26 -4.83 -5.15
CA THR A 93 -9.88 -6.18 -4.68
C THR A 93 -8.51 -6.23 -4.01
N GLY A 94 -7.61 -5.28 -4.30
CA GLY A 94 -6.21 -5.33 -3.88
C GLY A 94 -5.32 -6.20 -4.77
N GLU A 95 -5.83 -6.67 -5.91
CA GLU A 95 -5.04 -7.45 -6.87
C GLU A 95 -3.92 -6.60 -7.48
N LEU A 96 -2.69 -7.12 -7.44
CA LEU A 96 -1.56 -6.48 -8.10
C LEU A 96 -1.67 -6.63 -9.61
N LEU A 97 -1.65 -5.50 -10.32
CA LEU A 97 -1.73 -5.47 -11.79
C LEU A 97 -0.38 -5.19 -12.44
N VAL A 98 0.40 -4.27 -11.88
CA VAL A 98 1.72 -3.87 -12.37
C VAL A 98 2.62 -3.56 -11.18
N ALA A 99 3.89 -3.98 -11.24
CA ALA A 99 4.96 -3.57 -10.32
C ALA A 99 6.26 -3.47 -11.10
N GLU A 100 6.63 -2.26 -11.50
CA GLU A 100 7.82 -1.99 -12.33
C GLU A 100 8.73 -0.96 -11.69
N LYS A 101 10.02 -1.02 -11.99
CA LYS A 101 10.99 0.00 -11.53
C LYS A 101 10.78 1.32 -12.27
N TYR A 102 11.05 2.43 -11.59
CA TYR A 102 11.04 3.78 -12.20
C TYR A 102 12.28 4.60 -11.82
#